data_AF-A5UNV8-F1
#
_entry.id   AF-A5UNV8-F1
#
_cell.length_a   1.000
_cell.length_b   1.000
_cell.length_c   1.000
_cell.angle_alpha   90.00
_cell.angle_beta   90.00
_cell.angle_gamma   90.00
#
_symmetry.space_group_name_H-M   'P 1'
#
loop_
_entity.id
_entity.type
_entity.pdbx_description
1 polymer ?
#
loop_
_entity_poly.entity_id
_entity_poly.type
_entity_poly.pdbx_seq_one_letter_code
_entity_poly.pdbx_strand_id
1 'polypeptide(L)'
;MVTAAEELKYLRLVKEGEFAKKDLSGESIDIEISEMDVSPPEQFTKYDSVVSRDYQSGVAAYYVPENSFSCNLQMETLEYLLEAVLGRREGDIIYGTNSSILPSYTVMAGCATYEMEILGMVMDSLSIEVESEFLTASAEIKSKINSKQPLKKLSEFNFGKLPLSFYHIDSVKMRRFGEDEWTEMRCKTNKISLEIKNNVNTDDARGMGSRFMCKIPRAAKREIGLNLTVDDTDEKYLEMYWGSEEGPRRYLAGEYFELMFYIRNGDKKFELYCPMCIINQPSATMNADPVKYELSIVCLSKTVESTMDHYKNLAGALFARKADSDPNPTYDATIKLVDKEGAKLTTDYTVSLMKGSTTVDAESSSNGEVTLTAEDGVYDIELTGEPTATKVEPAHILIDGASKTKTITVYTD
;
A
#
# COMPACT_ATOMS: atom_id res chain seq x y z
N MET A 1 0.48 -24.20 -40.64
CA MET A 1 0.77 -23.18 -39.62
C MET A 1 -0.21 -23.44 -38.48
N VAL A 2 0.30 -23.91 -37.35
CA VAL A 2 -0.51 -24.00 -36.13
C VAL A 2 -0.63 -22.58 -35.63
N THR A 3 -1.81 -21.96 -35.81
CA THR A 3 -2.13 -20.72 -35.10
C THR A 3 -2.08 -21.07 -33.62
N ALA A 4 -1.07 -20.55 -32.91
CA ALA A 4 -1.07 -20.59 -31.46
C ALA A 4 -2.41 -20.00 -31.01
N ALA A 5 -3.17 -20.76 -30.22
CA ALA A 5 -4.35 -20.19 -29.58
C ALA A 5 -3.87 -18.99 -28.76
N GLU A 6 -4.52 -17.83 -28.90
CA GLU A 6 -4.21 -16.67 -28.06
C GLU A 6 -4.56 -17.03 -26.63
N GLU A 7 -3.55 -17.38 -25.83
CA GLU A 7 -3.70 -17.61 -24.40
C GLU A 7 -3.71 -16.25 -23.71
N LEU A 8 -4.89 -15.82 -23.27
CA LEU A 8 -5.05 -14.58 -22.53
C LEU A 8 -5.32 -14.89 -21.06
N LYS A 9 -4.52 -14.28 -20.18
CA LYS A 9 -4.69 -14.29 -18.73
C LYS A 9 -5.01 -12.88 -18.26
N TYR A 10 -6.26 -12.67 -17.88
CA TYR A 10 -6.73 -11.37 -17.37
C TYR A 10 -7.88 -11.59 -16.40
N LEU A 11 -8.22 -10.52 -15.71
CA LEU A 11 -9.37 -10.44 -14.83
C LEU A 11 -10.05 -9.08 -15.02
N ARG A 12 -11.32 -9.08 -15.39
CA ARG A 12 -12.16 -7.88 -15.42
C ARG A 12 -13.10 -7.90 -14.22
N LEU A 13 -13.03 -6.87 -13.39
CA LEU A 13 -13.95 -6.66 -12.27
C LEU A 13 -15.03 -5.66 -12.66
N VAL A 14 -16.29 -6.00 -12.41
CA VAL A 14 -17.43 -5.08 -12.54
C VAL A 14 -18.24 -5.14 -11.27
N LYS A 15 -18.46 -3.99 -10.62
CA LYS A 15 -19.24 -3.91 -9.38
C LYS A 15 -20.70 -4.19 -9.67
N GLU A 16 -21.33 -5.07 -8.88
CA GLU A 16 -22.73 -5.42 -9.04
C GLU A 16 -23.62 -4.44 -8.27
N GLY A 17 -24.71 -3.98 -8.88
CA GLY A 17 -25.77 -3.23 -8.18
C GLY A 17 -26.68 -4.14 -7.33
N GLU A 18 -26.77 -5.42 -7.70
CA GLU A 18 -27.57 -6.44 -7.02
C GLU A 18 -26.80 -7.77 -7.00
N PHE A 19 -26.83 -8.48 -5.87
CA PHE A 19 -26.01 -9.67 -5.66
C PHE A 19 -26.23 -10.76 -6.72
N ALA A 20 -25.14 -11.13 -7.38
CA ALA A 20 -25.08 -12.17 -8.40
C ALA A 20 -26.06 -11.96 -9.56
N LYS A 21 -26.32 -10.69 -9.87
CA LYS A 21 -27.03 -10.27 -11.07
C LYS A 21 -26.04 -9.58 -11.99
N LYS A 22 -25.81 -10.21 -13.14
CA LYS A 22 -24.92 -9.69 -14.17
C LYS A 22 -25.37 -8.30 -14.60
N ASP A 23 -24.53 -7.31 -14.32
CA ASP A 23 -24.66 -5.94 -14.78
C ASP A 23 -23.33 -5.49 -15.36
N LEU A 24 -23.23 -5.49 -16.69
CA LEU A 24 -22.02 -5.09 -17.42
C LEU A 24 -22.01 -3.59 -17.75
N SER A 25 -23.00 -2.82 -17.30
CA SER A 25 -23.09 -1.39 -17.59
C SER A 25 -22.27 -0.51 -16.63
N GLY A 26 -21.79 -1.11 -15.53
CA GLY A 26 -20.99 -0.43 -14.52
C GLY A 26 -19.55 -0.19 -14.94
N GLU A 27 -18.85 0.64 -14.14
CA GLU A 27 -17.42 0.87 -14.29
C GLU A 27 -16.65 -0.45 -14.14
N SER A 28 -15.73 -0.71 -15.06
CA SER A 28 -14.94 -1.95 -15.10
C SER A 28 -13.45 -1.66 -15.07
N ILE A 29 -12.71 -2.46 -14.31
CA ILE A 29 -11.24 -2.46 -14.34
C ILE A 29 -10.74 -3.76 -14.97
N ASP A 30 -9.77 -3.63 -15.88
CA ASP A 30 -9.06 -4.74 -16.49
C ASP A 30 -7.72 -4.92 -15.80
N ILE A 31 -7.46 -6.14 -15.35
CA ILE A 31 -6.28 -6.51 -14.57
C ILE A 31 -5.57 -7.63 -15.33
N GLU A 32 -4.29 -7.45 -15.60
CA GLU A 32 -3.43 -8.54 -16.07
C GLU A 32 -3.08 -9.42 -14.87
N ILE A 33 -3.32 -10.72 -14.98
CA ILE A 33 -3.06 -11.68 -13.88
C ILE A 33 -1.93 -12.63 -14.27
N SER A 34 -1.10 -12.94 -13.28
CA SER A 34 -0.01 -13.91 -13.43
C SER A 34 -0.58 -15.33 -13.33
N GLU A 35 -1.40 -15.55 -12.30
CA GLU A 35 -1.99 -16.85 -11.98
C GLU A 35 -3.43 -16.70 -11.52
N MET A 36 -4.21 -17.75 -11.74
CA MET A 36 -5.55 -17.92 -11.19
C MET A 36 -5.71 -19.37 -10.77
N ASP A 37 -6.11 -19.58 -9.53
CA ASP A 37 -6.59 -20.86 -9.06
C ASP A 37 -8.11 -20.88 -9.10
N VAL A 38 -8.67 -21.95 -9.66
CA VAL A 38 -10.11 -22.11 -9.81
C VAL A 38 -10.56 -23.35 -9.08
N SER A 39 -11.55 -23.18 -8.22
CA SER A 39 -12.29 -24.27 -7.63
C SER A 39 -12.81 -25.27 -8.68
N PRO A 40 -12.67 -26.59 -8.43
CA PRO A 40 -13.21 -27.61 -9.31
C PRO A 40 -14.74 -27.52 -9.34
N PRO A 41 -15.37 -27.70 -10.53
CA PRO A 41 -16.82 -27.52 -10.70
C PRO A 41 -17.68 -28.58 -9.98
N GLU A 42 -17.08 -29.71 -9.58
CA GLU A 42 -17.79 -30.83 -8.97
C GLU A 42 -17.35 -31.05 -7.53
N GLN A 43 -18.22 -30.65 -6.59
CA GLN A 43 -18.11 -30.97 -5.17
C GLN A 43 -19.18 -32.01 -4.81
N PHE A 44 -18.77 -33.14 -4.24
CA PHE A 44 -19.66 -34.22 -3.82
C PHE A 44 -19.59 -34.43 -2.31
N THR A 45 -20.75 -34.58 -1.67
CA THR A 45 -20.83 -35.08 -0.31
C THR A 45 -20.92 -36.60 -0.38
N LYS A 46 -19.88 -37.27 0.13
CA LYS A 46 -19.86 -38.73 0.22
C LYS A 46 -20.94 -39.19 1.22
N TYR A 47 -21.75 -40.15 0.82
CA TYR A 47 -22.63 -40.86 1.73
C TYR A 47 -21.97 -42.19 2.10
N ASP A 48 -21.45 -42.26 3.33
CA ASP A 48 -20.88 -43.48 3.86
C ASP A 48 -22.00 -44.35 4.43
N SER A 49 -22.46 -45.32 3.64
CA SER A 49 -23.43 -46.32 4.08
C SER A 49 -22.79 -47.30 5.06
N VAL A 50 -23.36 -47.44 6.27
CA VAL A 50 -22.93 -48.43 7.27
C VAL A 50 -23.24 -49.88 6.81
N VAL A 51 -24.17 -50.04 5.87
CA VAL A 51 -24.73 -51.35 5.47
C VAL A 51 -23.98 -51.97 4.28
N SER A 52 -23.29 -51.17 3.47
CA SER A 52 -22.65 -51.64 2.24
C SER A 52 -21.26 -51.04 2.09
N ARG A 53 -20.22 -51.86 2.31
CA ARG A 53 -18.79 -51.46 2.20
C ARG A 53 -18.39 -50.93 0.80
N ASP A 54 -19.13 -51.28 -0.25
CA ASP A 54 -18.74 -51.01 -1.65
C ASP A 54 -19.67 -50.03 -2.41
N TYR A 55 -20.72 -49.48 -1.78
CA TYR A 55 -21.58 -48.47 -2.40
C TYR A 55 -21.23 -47.07 -1.90
N GLN A 56 -20.30 -46.41 -2.58
CA GLN A 56 -20.11 -44.96 -2.45
C GLN A 56 -21.13 -44.25 -3.33
N SER A 57 -22.34 -44.04 -2.82
CA SER A 57 -23.26 -43.05 -3.42
C SER A 57 -22.87 -41.66 -2.92
N GLY A 58 -22.90 -40.65 -3.80
CA GLY A 58 -22.66 -39.26 -3.43
C GLY A 58 -23.88 -38.40 -3.75
N VAL A 59 -24.18 -37.43 -2.89
CA VAL A 59 -25.12 -36.36 -3.22
C VAL A 59 -24.30 -35.13 -3.57
N ALA A 60 -24.81 -34.36 -4.52
CA ALA A 60 -24.15 -33.17 -4.99
C ALA A 60 -24.09 -32.13 -3.85
N ALA A 61 -22.88 -31.71 -3.47
CA ALA A 61 -22.66 -30.88 -2.29
C ALA A 61 -23.17 -29.44 -2.50
N TYR A 62 -23.25 -28.70 -1.40
CA TYR A 62 -23.29 -27.24 -1.45
C TYR A 62 -22.01 -26.75 -2.15
N TYR A 63 -22.19 -25.96 -3.20
CA TYR A 63 -21.11 -25.52 -4.07
C TYR A 63 -20.79 -24.06 -3.79
N VAL A 64 -19.56 -23.82 -3.36
CA VAL A 64 -18.96 -22.49 -3.21
C VAL A 64 -17.66 -22.49 -3.99
N PRO A 65 -17.61 -21.79 -5.14
CA PRO A 65 -16.36 -21.53 -5.81
C PRO A 65 -15.50 -20.57 -4.98
N GLU A 66 -14.43 -21.13 -4.43
CA GLU A 66 -13.32 -20.44 -3.77
C GLU A 66 -12.18 -20.37 -4.79
N ASN A 67 -12.01 -19.20 -5.39
CA ASN A 67 -10.96 -18.98 -6.38
C ASN A 67 -9.93 -18.01 -5.78
N SER A 68 -8.75 -17.97 -6.36
CA SER A 68 -7.75 -16.96 -6.02
C SER A 68 -7.04 -16.49 -7.27
N PHE A 69 -6.45 -15.31 -7.20
CA PHE A 69 -5.63 -14.78 -8.29
C PHE A 69 -4.47 -13.96 -7.75
N SER A 70 -3.41 -13.87 -8.55
CA SER A 70 -2.26 -13.01 -8.31
C SER A 70 -1.99 -12.11 -9.50
N CYS A 71 -1.58 -10.86 -9.23
CA CYS A 71 -1.27 -9.87 -10.26
C CYS A 71 -0.17 -8.91 -9.80
N ASN A 72 0.51 -8.30 -10.76
CA ASN A 72 1.33 -7.12 -10.49
C ASN A 72 0.40 -5.89 -10.35
N LEU A 73 0.62 -5.11 -9.30
CA LEU A 73 -0.25 -3.97 -9.00
C LEU A 73 -0.02 -2.80 -9.94
N GLN A 74 -1.11 -2.17 -10.36
CA GLN A 74 -1.13 -0.84 -10.96
C GLN A 74 -1.88 0.09 -10.02
N MET A 75 -1.63 1.40 -10.10
CA MET A 75 -2.23 2.38 -9.19
C MET A 75 -3.77 2.33 -9.22
N GLU A 76 -4.36 2.17 -10.40
CA GLU A 76 -5.80 2.07 -10.56
C GLU A 76 -6.34 0.73 -10.06
N THR A 77 -5.64 -0.38 -10.34
CA THR A 77 -6.03 -1.70 -9.84
C THR A 77 -6.06 -1.75 -8.32
N LEU A 78 -5.07 -1.15 -7.66
CA LEU A 78 -4.97 -1.10 -6.21
C LEU A 78 -6.23 -0.50 -5.56
N GLU A 79 -6.74 0.59 -6.11
CA GLU A 79 -7.94 1.26 -5.64
C GLU A 79 -9.16 0.34 -5.67
N TYR A 80 -9.39 -0.34 -6.79
CA TYR A 80 -10.52 -1.26 -6.97
C TYR A 80 -10.43 -2.49 -6.06
N LEU A 81 -9.22 -3.04 -5.88
CA LEU A 81 -9.00 -4.18 -4.98
C LEU A 81 -9.23 -3.77 -3.51
N LEU A 82 -8.76 -2.59 -3.11
CA LEU A 82 -8.99 -2.06 -1.76
C LEU A 82 -10.47 -1.76 -1.52
N GLU A 83 -11.18 -1.21 -2.51
CA GLU A 83 -12.63 -1.02 -2.42
C GLU A 83 -13.35 -2.37 -2.24
N ALA A 84 -12.95 -3.39 -2.99
CA ALA A 84 -13.56 -4.71 -2.93
C ALA A 84 -13.37 -5.39 -1.55
N VAL A 85 -12.19 -5.25 -0.93
CA VAL A 85 -11.90 -5.87 0.37
C VAL A 85 -12.38 -5.02 1.57
N LEU A 86 -12.32 -3.69 1.50
CA LEU A 86 -12.71 -2.80 2.62
C LEU A 86 -14.21 -2.47 2.60
N GLY A 87 -14.78 -2.36 1.42
CA GLY A 87 -16.23 -2.35 1.19
C GLY A 87 -16.92 -0.99 1.18
N ARG A 88 -16.23 0.12 1.47
CA ARG A 88 -16.79 1.47 1.30
C ARG A 88 -15.82 2.41 0.60
N ARG A 89 -16.38 3.21 -0.28
CA ARG A 89 -15.71 4.30 -1.00
C ARG A 89 -16.60 5.54 -0.98
N GLU A 90 -16.01 6.67 -0.61
CA GLU A 90 -16.65 7.99 -0.59
C GLU A 90 -15.74 8.99 -1.30
N GLY A 91 -16.06 9.30 -2.56
CA GLY A 91 -15.16 10.05 -3.43
C GLY A 91 -13.83 9.31 -3.62
N ASP A 92 -12.75 9.96 -3.21
CA ASP A 92 -11.39 9.44 -3.30
C ASP A 92 -10.93 8.66 -2.07
N ILE A 93 -11.77 8.54 -1.04
CA ILE A 93 -11.44 7.85 0.21
C ILE A 93 -12.07 6.46 0.22
N ILE A 94 -11.27 5.45 0.54
CA ILE A 94 -11.67 4.05 0.69
C ILE A 94 -11.37 3.62 2.11
N TYR A 95 -12.32 2.98 2.78
CA TYR A 95 -12.15 2.56 4.16
C TYR A 95 -13.07 1.40 4.55
N GLY A 96 -12.64 0.66 5.57
CA GLY A 96 -13.43 -0.44 6.13
C GLY A 96 -14.58 0.09 7.00
N THR A 97 -15.81 -0.39 6.76
CA THR A 97 -16.92 -0.15 7.69
C THR A 97 -17.11 -1.30 8.66
N ASN A 98 -17.94 -1.06 9.69
CA ASN A 98 -18.47 -2.10 10.59
C ASN A 98 -19.62 -2.91 9.95
N SER A 99 -19.87 -2.76 8.65
CA SER A 99 -20.84 -3.58 7.93
C SER A 99 -20.32 -5.02 7.81
N SER A 100 -21.18 -6.00 8.09
CA SER A 100 -20.90 -7.40 7.80
C SER A 100 -21.13 -7.77 6.33
N ILE A 101 -21.55 -6.81 5.50
CA ILE A 101 -21.86 -7.02 4.08
C ILE A 101 -20.81 -6.26 3.27
N LEU A 102 -20.12 -7.00 2.42
CA LEU A 102 -19.15 -6.49 1.45
C LEU A 102 -19.82 -6.28 0.08
N PRO A 103 -19.28 -5.39 -0.77
CA PRO A 103 -19.72 -5.26 -2.14
C PRO A 103 -19.51 -6.56 -2.91
N SER A 104 -20.41 -6.84 -3.85
CA SER A 104 -20.26 -7.97 -4.77
C SER A 104 -19.84 -7.51 -6.15
N TYR A 105 -19.09 -8.38 -6.84
CA TYR A 105 -18.56 -8.12 -8.17
C TYR A 105 -18.88 -9.29 -9.11
N THR A 106 -19.05 -8.97 -10.39
CA THR A 106 -18.95 -9.93 -11.48
C THR A 106 -17.50 -9.94 -11.95
N VAL A 107 -16.88 -11.13 -11.99
CA VAL A 107 -15.52 -11.32 -12.44
C VAL A 107 -15.53 -12.07 -13.77
N MET A 108 -14.81 -11.56 -14.75
CA MET A 108 -14.58 -12.23 -16.02
C MET A 108 -13.09 -12.50 -16.16
N ALA A 109 -12.69 -13.76 -16.09
CA ALA A 109 -11.29 -14.15 -16.05
C ALA A 109 -10.88 -15.00 -17.26
N GLY A 110 -9.81 -14.61 -17.94
CA GLY A 110 -9.24 -15.39 -19.05
C GLY A 110 -8.45 -16.60 -18.54
N CYS A 111 -8.95 -17.81 -18.76
CA CYS A 111 -8.30 -19.08 -18.41
C CYS A 111 -7.72 -19.74 -19.67
N ALA A 112 -6.82 -19.03 -20.36
CA ALA A 112 -6.13 -19.42 -21.60
C ALA A 112 -7.07 -19.62 -22.81
N THR A 113 -7.93 -20.63 -22.81
CA THR A 113 -8.76 -21.02 -23.97
C THR A 113 -10.23 -20.61 -23.86
N TYR A 114 -10.63 -20.11 -22.69
CA TYR A 114 -11.99 -19.65 -22.42
C TYR A 114 -12.00 -18.57 -21.35
N GLU A 115 -13.09 -17.80 -21.29
CA GLU A 115 -13.35 -16.85 -20.21
C GLU A 115 -14.21 -17.53 -19.15
N MET A 116 -13.84 -17.39 -17.88
CA MET A 116 -14.66 -17.80 -16.75
C MET A 116 -15.43 -16.59 -16.25
N GLU A 117 -16.75 -16.68 -16.30
CA GLU A 117 -17.64 -15.67 -15.73
C GLU A 117 -18.08 -16.12 -14.34
N ILE A 118 -17.74 -15.33 -13.33
CA ILE A 118 -18.01 -15.60 -11.92
C ILE A 118 -18.97 -14.51 -11.42
N LEU A 119 -20.11 -14.90 -10.88
CA LEU A 119 -21.14 -13.98 -10.39
C LEU A 119 -21.21 -13.98 -8.86
N GLY A 120 -21.51 -12.81 -8.29
CA GLY A 120 -21.62 -12.63 -6.85
C GLY A 120 -20.32 -12.92 -6.11
N MET A 121 -19.19 -12.48 -6.69
CA MET A 121 -17.88 -12.58 -6.04
C MET A 121 -17.82 -11.58 -4.88
N VAL A 122 -17.31 -12.05 -3.75
CA VAL A 122 -16.97 -11.27 -2.57
C VAL A 122 -15.50 -11.55 -2.23
N MET A 123 -14.72 -10.50 -1.97
CA MET A 123 -13.30 -10.62 -1.63
C MET A 123 -13.13 -10.97 -0.14
N ASP A 124 -12.59 -12.15 0.13
CA ASP A 124 -12.34 -12.61 1.50
C ASP A 124 -11.02 -12.07 2.03
N SER A 125 -9.96 -12.16 1.22
CA SER A 125 -8.65 -11.64 1.59
C SER A 125 -7.97 -10.91 0.43
N LEU A 126 -7.11 -9.95 0.79
CA LEU A 126 -6.20 -9.25 -0.10
C LEU A 126 -4.84 -9.16 0.60
N SER A 127 -3.81 -9.72 -0.04
CA SER A 127 -2.41 -9.55 0.34
C SER A 127 -1.70 -8.66 -0.68
N ILE A 128 -0.94 -7.68 -0.20
CA ILE A 128 -0.09 -6.80 -1.00
C ILE A 128 1.34 -6.96 -0.50
N GLU A 129 2.26 -7.31 -1.38
CA GLU A 129 3.64 -7.57 -1.04
C GLU A 129 4.60 -6.71 -1.86
N VAL A 130 5.62 -6.20 -1.17
CA VAL A 130 6.71 -5.41 -1.72
C VAL A 130 8.00 -5.96 -1.15
N GLU A 131 8.76 -6.73 -1.94
CA GLU A 131 10.04 -7.31 -1.50
C GLU A 131 11.17 -7.11 -2.53
N SER A 132 10.84 -7.04 -3.82
CA SER A 132 11.82 -6.99 -4.91
C SER A 132 11.36 -6.06 -6.02
N GLU A 133 11.32 -6.50 -7.29
CA GLU A 133 11.16 -5.60 -8.43
C GLU A 133 9.76 -4.99 -8.56
N PHE A 134 8.70 -5.76 -8.28
CA PHE A 134 7.30 -5.34 -8.47
C PHE A 134 6.50 -5.46 -7.19
N LEU A 135 5.50 -4.59 -7.05
CA LEU A 135 4.43 -4.73 -6.09
C LEU A 135 3.47 -5.80 -6.62
N THR A 136 3.27 -6.84 -5.83
CA THR A 136 2.34 -7.93 -6.16
C THR A 136 1.12 -7.85 -5.26
N ALA A 137 -0.03 -8.26 -5.78
CA ALA A 137 -1.22 -8.49 -5.00
C ALA A 137 -1.75 -9.90 -5.26
N SER A 138 -2.22 -10.53 -4.19
CA SER A 138 -2.94 -11.80 -4.23
C SER A 138 -4.28 -11.64 -3.52
N ALA A 139 -5.35 -12.18 -4.09
CA ALA A 139 -6.67 -12.09 -3.50
C ALA A 139 -7.37 -13.45 -3.50
N GLU A 140 -8.05 -13.75 -2.39
CA GLU A 140 -8.94 -14.91 -2.28
C GLU A 140 -10.40 -14.47 -2.36
N ILE A 141 -11.17 -15.21 -3.14
CA ILE A 141 -12.51 -14.80 -3.55
C ILE A 141 -13.50 -15.93 -3.32
N LYS A 142 -14.66 -15.58 -2.77
CA LYS A 142 -15.79 -16.50 -2.59
C LYS A 142 -16.93 -16.04 -3.49
N SER A 143 -17.52 -16.96 -4.24
CA SER A 143 -18.48 -16.58 -5.29
C SER A 143 -19.66 -17.53 -5.37
N LYS A 144 -20.79 -17.05 -5.91
CA LYS A 144 -22.04 -17.84 -5.93
C LYS A 144 -21.99 -18.95 -6.97
N ILE A 145 -21.55 -18.59 -8.17
CA ILE A 145 -21.56 -19.49 -9.33
C ILE A 145 -20.54 -19.00 -10.35
N ASN A 146 -19.97 -19.95 -11.08
CA ASN A 146 -19.11 -19.72 -12.23
C ASN A 146 -19.70 -20.38 -13.48
N SER A 147 -19.42 -19.81 -14.65
CA SER A 147 -19.80 -20.36 -15.95
C SER A 147 -18.69 -20.14 -16.97
N LYS A 148 -18.66 -20.98 -17.99
CA LYS A 148 -17.71 -20.89 -19.10
C LYS A 148 -18.30 -20.02 -20.22
N GLN A 149 -17.54 -19.04 -20.66
CA GLN A 149 -17.87 -18.12 -21.74
C GLN A 149 -16.79 -18.16 -22.84
N PRO A 150 -17.12 -17.74 -24.07
CA PRO A 150 -16.13 -17.54 -25.12
C PRO A 150 -15.07 -16.50 -24.70
N LEU A 151 -13.80 -16.76 -25.02
CA LEU A 151 -12.71 -15.83 -24.73
C LEU A 151 -12.89 -14.53 -25.54
N LYS A 152 -12.77 -13.38 -24.87
CA LYS A 152 -12.74 -12.06 -25.52
C LYS A 152 -11.44 -11.81 -26.28
N LYS A 153 -11.49 -10.87 -27.22
CA LYS A 153 -10.31 -10.48 -28.01
C LYS A 153 -9.41 -9.53 -27.23
N LEU A 154 -8.10 -9.63 -27.44
CA LEU A 154 -7.12 -8.73 -26.80
C LEU A 154 -7.41 -7.24 -27.04
N SER A 155 -7.96 -6.89 -28.21
CA SER A 155 -8.33 -5.51 -28.56
C SER A 155 -9.42 -4.89 -27.68
N GLU A 156 -10.11 -5.70 -26.87
CA GLU A 156 -11.16 -5.25 -25.95
C GLU A 156 -10.64 -4.85 -24.57
N PHE A 157 -9.33 -4.96 -24.35
CA PHE A 157 -8.66 -4.67 -23.09
C PHE A 157 -7.68 -3.50 -23.21
N ASN A 158 -7.49 -2.79 -22.10
CA ASN A 158 -6.50 -1.72 -21.98
C ASN A 158 -5.42 -2.07 -20.95
N PHE A 159 -4.48 -2.93 -21.33
CA PHE A 159 -3.34 -3.33 -20.50
C PHE A 159 -2.14 -2.36 -20.58
N GLY A 160 -2.33 -1.13 -21.07
CA GLY A 160 -1.23 -0.22 -21.42
C GLY A 160 -0.46 0.42 -20.25
N LYS A 161 -0.72 0.03 -19.00
CA LYS A 161 -0.13 0.67 -17.82
C LYS A 161 1.00 -0.17 -17.24
N LEU A 162 2.08 0.51 -16.88
CA LEU A 162 3.23 -0.15 -16.26
C LEU A 162 2.89 -0.56 -14.82
N PRO A 163 3.26 -1.79 -14.41
CA PRO A 163 3.16 -2.20 -13.01
C PRO A 163 3.99 -1.31 -12.08
N LEU A 164 3.54 -1.22 -10.83
CA LEU A 164 4.26 -0.54 -9.78
C LEU A 164 5.44 -1.40 -9.33
N SER A 165 6.63 -0.81 -9.30
CA SER A 165 7.84 -1.33 -8.65
C SER A 165 8.10 -0.82 -7.24
N PHE A 166 8.99 -1.48 -6.50
CA PHE A 166 9.30 -1.13 -5.10
C PHE A 166 9.67 0.34 -4.87
N TYR A 167 10.36 0.97 -5.82
CA TYR A 167 10.76 2.38 -5.73
C TYR A 167 9.58 3.36 -5.80
N HIS A 168 8.37 2.89 -6.15
CA HIS A 168 7.16 3.68 -6.04
C HIS A 168 6.63 3.77 -4.60
N ILE A 169 7.14 2.99 -3.65
CA ILE A 169 6.91 3.25 -2.23
C ILE A 169 7.75 4.48 -1.86
N ASP A 170 7.09 5.64 -1.81
CA ASP A 170 7.73 6.94 -1.67
C ASP A 170 8.15 7.19 -0.22
N SER A 171 7.25 6.92 0.74
CA SER A 171 7.51 7.15 2.16
C SER A 171 6.73 6.19 3.04
N VAL A 172 7.33 5.84 4.17
CA VAL A 172 6.73 5.05 5.24
C VAL A 172 6.93 5.82 6.53
N LYS A 173 5.87 6.34 7.11
CA LYS A 173 5.91 7.21 8.28
C LYS A 173 5.24 6.54 9.46
N MET A 174 5.87 6.63 10.61
CA MET A 174 5.32 6.14 11.88
C MET A 174 5.39 7.22 12.94
N ARG A 175 4.41 7.26 13.84
CA ARG A 175 4.44 8.08 15.05
C ARG A 175 3.77 7.34 16.20
N ARG A 176 4.14 7.67 17.45
CA ARG A 176 3.37 7.18 18.59
C ARG A 176 2.03 7.90 18.64
N PHE A 177 1.03 7.21 19.15
CA PHE A 177 -0.30 7.77 19.29
C PHE A 177 -0.27 9.00 20.22
N GLY A 178 -0.74 10.14 19.72
CA GLY A 178 -0.76 11.41 20.45
C GLY A 178 0.52 12.27 20.30
N GLU A 179 1.51 11.82 19.53
CA GLU A 179 2.65 12.66 19.13
C GLU A 179 2.35 13.42 17.83
N ASP A 180 2.89 14.64 17.73
CA ASP A 180 2.68 15.50 16.55
C ASP A 180 3.68 15.18 15.42
N GLU A 181 4.90 14.75 15.77
CA GLU A 181 5.97 14.51 14.80
C GLU A 181 5.90 13.12 14.16
N TRP A 182 6.06 13.07 12.84
CA TRP A 182 6.17 11.83 12.08
C TRP A 182 7.64 11.44 11.88
N THR A 183 7.97 10.18 12.18
CA THR A 183 9.28 9.60 11.87
C THR A 183 9.22 8.92 10.51
N GLU A 184 10.00 9.43 9.56
CA GLU A 184 10.14 8.86 8.21
C GLU A 184 11.11 7.68 8.21
N MET A 185 10.66 6.51 7.73
CA MET A 185 11.40 5.26 7.66
C MET A 185 11.88 4.93 6.22
N ARG A 186 11.82 5.92 5.32
CA ARG A 186 12.29 5.83 3.94
C ARG A 186 13.73 5.30 3.88
N CYS A 187 14.02 4.47 2.89
CA CYS A 187 15.33 3.83 2.65
C CYS A 187 15.78 2.76 3.67
N LYS A 188 14.98 2.47 4.70
CA LYS A 188 15.31 1.46 5.71
C LYS A 188 14.37 0.27 5.70
N THR A 189 13.23 0.40 5.03
CA THR A 189 12.24 -0.65 4.86
C THR A 189 12.58 -1.45 3.61
N ASN A 190 12.92 -2.72 3.81
CA ASN A 190 13.28 -3.65 2.74
C ASN A 190 12.10 -4.44 2.20
N LYS A 191 11.15 -4.77 3.08
CA LYS A 191 9.97 -5.55 2.72
C LYS A 191 8.73 -5.01 3.43
N ILE A 192 7.62 -4.95 2.70
CA ILE A 192 6.29 -4.60 3.20
C ILE A 192 5.33 -5.70 2.77
N SER A 193 4.59 -6.28 3.71
CA SER A 193 3.51 -7.21 3.42
C SER A 193 2.26 -6.76 4.18
N LEU A 194 1.22 -6.36 3.47
CA LEU A 194 -0.08 -5.96 4.02
C LEU A 194 -1.11 -7.03 3.70
N GLU A 195 -1.69 -7.62 4.73
CA GLU A 195 -2.74 -8.63 4.62
C GLU A 195 -4.05 -8.10 5.23
N ILE A 196 -5.12 -8.11 4.44
CA ILE A 196 -6.47 -7.74 4.86
C ILE A 196 -7.33 -8.98 4.72
N LYS A 197 -7.96 -9.44 5.81
CA LYS A 197 -8.81 -10.63 5.84
C LYS A 197 -10.16 -10.33 6.46
N ASN A 198 -11.25 -10.59 5.74
CA ASN A 198 -12.62 -10.35 6.18
C ASN A 198 -13.27 -11.56 6.87
N ASN A 199 -12.66 -12.74 6.76
CA ASN A 199 -13.14 -13.98 7.38
C ASN A 199 -14.60 -14.27 6.97
N VAL A 200 -14.88 -14.23 5.67
CA VAL A 200 -16.21 -14.39 5.09
C VAL A 200 -16.75 -15.79 5.32
N ASN A 201 -17.91 -15.88 5.99
CA ASN A 201 -18.59 -17.14 6.24
C ASN A 201 -19.74 -17.35 5.23
N THR A 202 -19.70 -18.47 4.51
CA THR A 202 -20.68 -18.86 3.49
C THR A 202 -21.78 -19.79 4.01
N ASP A 203 -21.66 -20.31 5.24
CA ASP A 203 -22.65 -21.21 5.83
C ASP A 203 -24.02 -20.56 5.92
N ASP A 204 -24.06 -19.30 6.37
CA ASP A 204 -25.31 -18.55 6.44
C ASP A 204 -25.91 -18.31 5.07
N ALA A 205 -25.10 -18.18 4.01
CA ALA A 205 -25.54 -17.91 2.64
C ALA A 205 -26.24 -19.11 1.96
N ARG A 206 -26.28 -20.27 2.62
CA ARG A 206 -27.00 -21.46 2.18
C ARG A 206 -28.51 -21.22 2.24
N GLY A 207 -29.19 -21.49 1.13
CA GLY A 207 -30.65 -21.52 1.05
C GLY A 207 -31.16 -22.95 0.96
N MET A 208 -32.31 -23.23 1.57
CA MET A 208 -32.97 -24.53 1.41
C MET A 208 -33.33 -24.76 -0.06
N GLY A 209 -33.01 -25.95 -0.58
CA GLY A 209 -33.33 -26.35 -1.96
C GLY A 209 -32.40 -25.79 -3.04
N SER A 210 -31.36 -25.05 -2.68
CA SER A 210 -30.33 -24.58 -3.61
C SER A 210 -28.97 -25.16 -3.26
N ARG A 211 -28.21 -25.56 -4.28
CA ARG A 211 -26.79 -25.92 -4.13
C ARG A 211 -25.87 -24.69 -4.11
N PHE A 212 -26.34 -23.53 -4.55
CA PHE A 212 -25.58 -22.30 -4.66
C PHE A 212 -25.97 -21.28 -3.58
N MET A 213 -25.10 -20.31 -3.32
CA MET A 213 -25.40 -19.18 -2.42
C MET A 213 -26.69 -18.45 -2.82
N CYS A 214 -27.58 -18.21 -1.86
CA CYS A 214 -28.84 -17.52 -2.10
C CYS A 214 -28.83 -16.04 -1.66
N LYS A 215 -27.86 -15.65 -0.82
CA LYS A 215 -27.67 -14.28 -0.33
C LYS A 215 -26.18 -13.99 -0.20
N ILE A 216 -25.83 -12.71 -0.07
CA ILE A 216 -24.44 -12.28 0.15
C ILE A 216 -23.92 -12.93 1.44
N PRO A 217 -22.77 -13.62 1.43
CA PRO A 217 -22.16 -14.16 2.64
C PRO A 217 -21.72 -13.03 3.57
N ARG A 218 -21.74 -13.27 4.87
CA ARG A 218 -21.39 -12.24 5.85
C ARG A 218 -19.90 -12.29 6.17
N ALA A 219 -19.25 -11.14 6.14
CA ALA A 219 -17.93 -10.95 6.70
C ALA A 219 -18.01 -11.04 8.23
N ALA A 220 -17.03 -11.69 8.84
CA ALA A 220 -16.88 -11.75 10.29
C ALA A 220 -15.98 -10.59 10.77
N LYS A 221 -15.12 -10.86 11.76
CA LYS A 221 -14.15 -9.87 12.23
C LYS A 221 -13.07 -9.69 11.16
N ARG A 222 -12.91 -8.45 10.68
CA ARG A 222 -11.81 -8.06 9.81
C ARG A 222 -10.50 -8.05 10.60
N GLU A 223 -9.48 -8.67 10.03
CA GLU A 223 -8.13 -8.72 10.54
C GLU A 223 -7.23 -8.03 9.52
N ILE A 224 -6.39 -7.11 9.99
CA ILE A 224 -5.44 -6.40 9.15
C ILE A 224 -4.06 -6.58 9.80
N GLY A 225 -3.23 -7.35 9.12
CA GLY A 225 -1.85 -7.59 9.49
C GLY A 225 -0.92 -6.83 8.55
N LEU A 226 0.15 -6.29 9.09
CA LEU A 226 1.20 -5.66 8.34
C LEU A 226 2.55 -6.15 8.86
N ASN A 227 3.40 -6.63 7.98
CA ASN A 227 4.77 -7.00 8.30
C ASN A 227 5.72 -6.03 7.60
N LEU A 228 6.64 -5.45 8.37
CA LEU A 228 7.71 -4.58 7.88
C LEU A 228 9.06 -5.22 8.19
N THR A 229 9.95 -5.28 7.21
CA THR A 229 11.35 -5.64 7.43
C THR A 229 12.20 -4.38 7.38
N VAL A 230 12.90 -4.08 8.47
CA VAL A 230 13.72 -2.87 8.63
C VAL A 230 15.18 -3.24 8.87
N ASP A 231 16.10 -2.48 8.26
CA ASP A 231 17.55 -2.66 8.44
C ASP A 231 18.10 -1.88 9.65
N ASP A 232 19.00 -2.54 10.38
CA ASP A 232 19.70 -2.05 11.59
C ASP A 232 20.85 -1.08 11.28
N THR A 233 20.62 -0.07 10.44
CA THR A 233 21.68 0.94 10.18
C THR A 233 21.61 2.13 11.13
N ASP A 234 20.58 2.23 11.98
CA ASP A 234 20.34 3.40 12.85
C ASP A 234 19.65 3.01 14.16
N GLU A 235 20.28 3.35 15.29
CA GLU A 235 19.86 3.02 16.65
C GLU A 235 18.43 3.51 16.95
N LYS A 236 17.99 4.64 16.38
CA LYS A 236 16.64 5.19 16.63
C LYS A 236 15.49 4.23 16.29
N TYR A 237 15.69 3.36 15.31
CA TYR A 237 14.67 2.38 14.87
C TYR A 237 14.67 1.17 15.77
N LEU A 238 15.83 0.82 16.29
CA LEU A 238 16.02 -0.15 17.35
C LEU A 238 15.32 0.31 18.63
N GLU A 239 15.43 1.59 18.97
CA GLU A 239 14.70 2.18 20.11
C GLU A 239 13.19 2.15 19.90
N MET A 240 12.70 2.42 18.69
CA MET A 240 11.28 2.27 18.35
C MET A 240 10.83 0.80 18.41
N TYR A 241 11.64 -0.13 17.88
CA TYR A 241 11.44 -1.58 17.96
C TYR A 241 11.43 -2.06 19.43
N TRP A 242 12.26 -1.47 20.28
CA TRP A 242 12.37 -1.78 21.70
C TRP A 242 11.38 -1.01 22.60
N GLY A 243 10.78 0.06 22.10
CA GLY A 243 9.96 1.01 22.86
C GLY A 243 10.76 1.94 23.79
N SER A 244 12.10 1.88 23.80
CA SER A 244 12.98 2.78 24.55
C SER A 244 14.44 2.74 24.12
N GLU A 245 15.14 3.84 24.42
CA GLU A 245 16.59 4.01 24.34
C GLU A 245 17.38 2.97 25.18
N GLU A 246 16.83 2.53 26.32
CA GLU A 246 17.53 1.63 27.25
C GLU A 246 17.44 0.12 26.91
N GLY A 247 16.82 -0.25 25.78
CA GLY A 247 16.62 -1.66 25.41
C GLY A 247 15.15 -2.10 25.36
N PRO A 248 14.89 -3.38 25.05
CA PRO A 248 13.53 -3.90 24.87
C PRO A 248 12.72 -3.78 26.16
N ARG A 249 11.67 -2.97 26.14
CA ARG A 249 10.70 -2.94 27.22
C ARG A 249 10.05 -4.31 27.34
N ARG A 250 10.02 -4.86 28.55
CA ARG A 250 9.38 -6.16 28.89
C ARG A 250 7.90 -6.24 28.46
N TYR A 251 7.27 -5.12 28.14
CA TYR A 251 5.89 -5.02 27.68
C TYR A 251 5.81 -3.99 26.53
N LEU A 252 6.01 -4.42 25.27
CA LEU A 252 5.54 -3.67 24.09
C LEU A 252 4.00 -3.69 23.97
N ALA A 253 3.35 -4.56 24.75
CA ALA A 253 1.90 -4.64 24.88
C ALA A 253 1.35 -3.40 25.61
N GLY A 254 1.12 -2.31 24.87
CA GLY A 254 0.41 -1.14 25.41
C GLY A 254 0.68 0.18 24.69
N GLU A 255 1.74 0.30 23.89
CA GLU A 255 1.97 1.50 23.09
C GLU A 255 1.26 1.37 21.74
N TYR A 256 0.42 2.36 21.43
CA TYR A 256 -0.28 2.45 20.16
C TYR A 256 0.49 3.36 19.22
N PHE A 257 0.56 2.98 17.96
CA PHE A 257 1.22 3.75 16.91
C PHE A 257 0.25 4.10 15.80
N GLU A 258 0.57 5.15 15.07
CA GLU A 258 -0.05 5.45 13.78
C GLU A 258 0.95 5.21 12.68
N LEU A 259 0.46 4.75 11.54
CA LEU A 259 1.31 4.36 10.43
C LEU A 259 0.73 4.84 9.11
N MET A 260 1.59 5.34 8.24
CA MET A 260 1.19 5.93 6.96
C MET A 260 2.17 5.54 5.86
N PHE A 261 1.64 5.19 4.70
CA PHE A 261 2.41 4.83 3.51
C PHE A 261 1.99 5.67 2.33
N TYR A 262 2.95 6.02 1.50
CA TYR A 262 2.70 6.68 0.24
C TYR A 262 3.23 5.86 -0.92
N ILE A 263 2.36 5.63 -1.90
CA ILE A 263 2.70 5.02 -3.19
C ILE A 263 2.61 6.12 -4.23
N ARG A 264 3.70 6.36 -4.98
CA ARG A 264 3.79 7.41 -5.98
C ARG A 264 4.13 6.84 -7.34
N ASN A 265 3.42 7.28 -8.37
CA ASN A 265 3.75 6.99 -9.77
C ASN A 265 3.56 8.26 -10.60
N GLY A 266 4.66 8.94 -10.91
CA GLY A 266 4.64 10.29 -11.48
C GLY A 266 3.86 11.27 -10.59
N ASP A 267 2.87 11.94 -11.18
CA ASP A 267 1.99 12.90 -10.51
C ASP A 267 0.85 12.24 -9.71
N LYS A 268 0.77 10.91 -9.67
CA LYS A 268 -0.25 10.22 -8.86
C LYS A 268 0.33 9.82 -7.52
N LYS A 269 -0.38 10.16 -6.44
CA LYS A 269 -0.04 9.76 -5.07
C LYS A 269 -1.21 9.01 -4.45
N PHE A 270 -0.91 7.90 -3.79
CA PHE A 270 -1.87 7.09 -3.07
C PHE A 270 -1.39 6.94 -1.63
N GLU A 271 -2.27 7.26 -0.68
CA GLU A 271 -1.99 7.21 0.75
C GLU A 271 -2.71 6.01 1.36
N LEU A 272 -2.00 5.24 2.18
CA LEU A 272 -2.56 4.25 3.09
C LEU A 272 -2.30 4.72 4.52
N TYR A 273 -3.33 4.75 5.35
CA TYR A 273 -3.26 5.22 6.73
C TYR A 273 -3.89 4.22 7.70
N CYS A 274 -3.14 3.83 8.71
CA CYS A 274 -3.57 2.99 9.81
C CYS A 274 -3.57 3.84 11.10
N PRO A 275 -4.74 4.16 11.67
CA PRO A 275 -4.86 5.11 12.78
C PRO A 275 -4.49 4.54 14.15
N MET A 276 -4.37 3.22 14.27
CA MET A 276 -4.08 2.56 15.53
C MET A 276 -3.46 1.20 15.25
N CYS A 277 -2.20 1.06 15.59
CA CYS A 277 -1.39 -0.14 15.35
C CYS A 277 -0.77 -0.63 16.66
N ILE A 278 -0.61 -1.94 16.80
CA ILE A 278 0.16 -2.59 17.87
C ILE A 278 1.22 -3.48 17.23
N ILE A 279 2.44 -3.45 17.78
CA ILE A 279 3.50 -4.40 17.41
C ILE A 279 3.32 -5.67 18.26
N ASN A 280 3.04 -6.80 17.62
CA ASN A 280 2.70 -8.05 18.29
C ASN A 280 3.94 -8.83 18.76
N GLN A 281 4.86 -9.09 17.84
CA GLN A 281 6.11 -9.80 18.12
C GLN A 281 7.21 -9.24 17.22
N PRO A 282 8.21 -8.61 17.82
CA PRO A 282 9.38 -8.18 17.09
C PRO A 282 10.38 -9.35 17.04
N SER A 283 10.88 -9.72 15.87
CA SER A 283 11.92 -10.76 15.70
C SER A 283 13.14 -10.25 14.95
N ALA A 284 14.30 -10.79 15.27
CA ALA A 284 15.57 -10.43 14.65
C ALA A 284 16.23 -11.71 14.09
N THR A 285 16.68 -11.65 12.84
CA THR A 285 17.49 -12.74 12.27
C THR A 285 18.94 -12.31 12.27
N MET A 286 19.79 -13.02 13.00
CA MET A 286 21.24 -12.77 13.01
C MET A 286 21.92 -13.71 12.01
N ASN A 287 22.35 -13.17 10.88
CA ASN A 287 23.29 -13.83 9.95
C ASN A 287 24.59 -13.01 9.91
N ALA A 288 25.60 -13.44 9.15
CA ALA A 288 26.86 -12.69 8.96
C ALA A 288 26.70 -11.34 8.22
N ASP A 289 25.47 -11.00 7.84
CA ASP A 289 25.01 -9.79 7.16
C ASP A 289 24.37 -8.81 8.17
N PRO A 290 24.13 -7.53 7.81
CA PRO A 290 23.41 -6.59 8.68
C PRO A 290 22.13 -7.20 9.25
N VAL A 291 21.89 -6.95 10.54
CA VAL A 291 20.72 -7.49 11.26
C VAL A 291 19.45 -6.92 10.62
N LYS A 292 18.52 -7.82 10.28
CA LYS A 292 17.19 -7.45 9.77
C LYS A 292 16.18 -7.68 10.88
N TYR A 293 15.41 -6.64 11.17
CA TYR A 293 14.30 -6.71 12.11
C TYR A 293 12.99 -6.91 11.36
N GLU A 294 12.21 -7.87 11.79
CA GLU A 294 10.85 -8.08 11.32
C GLU A 294 9.87 -7.59 12.37
N LEU A 295 9.07 -6.60 11.97
CA LEU A 295 8.03 -5.99 12.77
C LEU A 295 6.68 -6.53 12.31
N SER A 296 6.08 -7.41 13.12
CA SER A 296 4.69 -7.84 12.90
C SER A 296 3.72 -6.88 13.60
N ILE A 297 2.92 -6.19 12.80
CA ILE A 297 2.02 -5.11 13.21
C ILE A 297 0.58 -5.54 12.97
N VAL A 298 -0.29 -5.31 13.96
CA VAL A 298 -1.74 -5.48 13.82
C VAL A 298 -2.41 -4.12 13.84
N CYS A 299 -3.22 -3.86 12.82
CA CYS A 299 -4.01 -2.63 12.73
C CYS A 299 -5.38 -2.83 13.41
N LEU A 300 -5.73 -1.90 14.29
CA LEU A 300 -6.97 -1.89 15.06
C LEU A 300 -7.91 -0.82 14.53
N SER A 301 -9.21 -1.10 14.59
CA SER A 301 -10.22 -0.12 14.20
C SER A 301 -10.30 1.02 15.21
N LYS A 302 -10.20 2.26 14.73
CA LYS A 302 -10.34 3.47 15.55
C LYS A 302 -11.09 4.55 14.77
N THR A 303 -11.84 5.38 15.48
CA THR A 303 -12.37 6.63 14.94
C THR A 303 -11.27 7.68 14.88
N VAL A 304 -11.01 8.22 13.70
CA VAL A 304 -9.95 9.21 13.49
C VAL A 304 -10.36 10.56 14.08
N GLU A 305 -9.46 11.13 14.88
CA GLU A 305 -9.62 12.43 15.52
C GLU A 305 -9.32 13.58 14.55
N SER A 306 -9.48 14.83 14.99
CA SER A 306 -9.46 16.01 14.11
C SER A 306 -8.13 16.29 13.39
N THR A 307 -7.06 15.57 13.67
CA THR A 307 -5.72 15.79 13.09
C THR A 307 -5.63 15.41 11.61
N MET A 308 -6.58 14.62 11.08
CA MET A 308 -6.67 14.25 9.67
C MET A 308 -8.03 14.66 9.12
N ASP A 309 -8.17 15.90 8.67
CA ASP A 309 -9.47 16.48 8.29
C ASP A 309 -10.26 15.65 7.27
N HIS A 310 -9.58 14.97 6.35
CA HIS A 310 -10.19 14.09 5.36
C HIS A 310 -10.70 12.75 5.92
N TYR A 311 -10.12 12.25 7.02
CA TYR A 311 -10.58 11.02 7.69
C TYR A 311 -11.40 11.28 8.96
N LYS A 312 -11.56 12.55 9.32
CA LYS A 312 -12.19 12.99 10.55
C LYS A 312 -13.55 12.35 10.78
N ASN A 313 -13.75 11.78 11.97
CA ASN A 313 -14.97 11.06 12.38
C ASN A 313 -15.24 9.75 11.63
N LEU A 314 -14.37 9.31 10.73
CA LEU A 314 -14.48 7.98 10.13
C LEU A 314 -13.87 6.94 11.07
N ALA A 315 -14.53 5.79 11.18
CA ALA A 315 -14.03 4.65 11.94
C ALA A 315 -13.54 3.56 10.99
N GLY A 316 -12.31 3.09 11.19
CA GLY A 316 -11.69 2.09 10.34
C GLY A 316 -10.34 1.66 10.89
N ALA A 317 -9.87 0.49 10.47
CA ALA A 317 -8.53 -0.01 10.80
C ALA A 317 -7.49 0.35 9.72
N LEU A 318 -7.96 0.61 8.50
CA LEU A 318 -7.18 1.03 7.35
C LEU A 318 -8.02 2.01 6.53
N PHE A 319 -7.39 3.12 6.16
CA PHE A 319 -7.91 4.10 5.23
C PHE A 319 -6.97 4.17 4.03
N ALA A 320 -7.54 4.36 2.86
CA ALA A 320 -6.81 4.60 1.63
C ALA A 320 -7.38 5.83 0.95
N ARG A 321 -6.55 6.63 0.29
CA ARG A 321 -7.04 7.67 -0.61
C ARG A 321 -6.10 7.90 -1.78
N LYS A 322 -6.66 8.37 -2.89
CA LYS A 322 -5.87 9.17 -3.82
C LYS A 322 -5.57 10.49 -3.11
N ALA A 323 -4.31 10.70 -2.79
CA ALA A 323 -3.87 11.99 -2.34
C ALA A 323 -3.68 12.84 -3.60
N ASP A 324 -4.08 14.11 -3.54
CA ASP A 324 -3.51 15.07 -4.48
C ASP A 324 -2.00 14.90 -4.40
N SER A 325 -1.34 14.74 -5.56
CA SER A 325 0.10 14.90 -5.60
C SER A 325 0.36 16.22 -4.92
N ASP A 326 1.15 16.22 -3.85
CA ASP A 326 1.84 17.44 -3.52
C ASP A 326 2.74 17.66 -4.74
N PRO A 327 2.42 18.64 -5.62
CA PRO A 327 3.16 18.79 -6.87
C PRO A 327 4.63 19.08 -6.58
N ASN A 328 4.92 19.49 -5.34
CA ASN A 328 6.20 19.94 -4.84
C ASN A 328 6.43 19.46 -3.39
N PRO A 329 6.83 18.20 -3.15
CA PRO A 329 7.14 17.77 -1.80
C PRO A 329 8.25 18.67 -1.23
N THR A 330 8.03 19.24 -0.05
CA THR A 330 9.01 20.10 0.62
C THR A 330 9.88 19.27 1.56
N TYR A 331 11.16 19.62 1.63
CA TYR A 331 12.16 18.97 2.46
C TYR A 331 12.96 20.00 3.24
N ASP A 332 13.29 19.67 4.49
CA ASP A 332 14.23 20.46 5.29
C ASP A 332 15.66 20.15 4.85
N ALA A 333 16.38 21.20 4.46
CA ALA A 333 17.78 21.16 4.07
C ALA A 333 18.60 22.08 4.97
N THR A 334 19.67 21.54 5.54
CA THR A 334 20.67 22.29 6.29
C THR A 334 21.86 22.59 5.38
N ILE A 335 22.08 23.86 5.09
CA ILE A 335 23.21 24.34 4.30
C ILE A 335 24.32 24.76 5.25
N LYS A 336 25.52 24.21 5.06
CA LYS A 336 26.74 24.57 5.78
C LYS A 336 27.60 25.46 4.88
N LEU A 337 27.87 26.66 5.34
CA LEU A 337 28.74 27.63 4.69
C LEU A 337 30.16 27.48 5.24
N VAL A 338 31.11 27.17 4.36
CA VAL A 338 32.53 27.03 4.68
C VAL A 338 33.38 27.95 3.80
N ASP A 339 34.57 28.34 4.27
CA ASP A 339 35.55 29.04 3.45
C ASP A 339 36.31 28.08 2.50
N LYS A 340 37.21 28.64 1.68
CA LYS A 340 38.07 27.89 0.75
C LYS A 340 38.95 26.82 1.42
N GLU A 341 39.20 26.95 2.73
CA GLU A 341 40.01 26.05 3.55
C GLU A 341 39.14 25.00 4.27
N GLY A 342 37.82 25.08 4.10
CA GLY A 342 36.83 24.18 4.70
C GLY A 342 36.45 24.54 6.14
N ALA A 343 36.87 25.70 6.65
CA ALA A 343 36.49 26.18 7.96
C ALA A 343 35.10 26.84 7.93
N LYS A 344 34.34 26.71 9.02
CA LYS A 344 32.99 27.30 9.09
C LYS A 344 33.09 28.82 9.06
N LEU A 345 32.19 29.45 8.30
CA LEU A 345 32.05 30.91 8.33
C LEU A 345 31.49 31.35 9.69
N THR A 346 32.01 32.47 10.19
CA THR A 346 31.62 33.08 11.48
C THR A 346 30.81 34.35 11.30
N THR A 347 30.61 34.78 10.06
CA THR A 347 29.80 35.93 9.66
C THR A 347 28.43 35.46 9.15
N ASP A 348 27.41 36.25 9.43
CA ASP A 348 26.04 35.94 9.01
C ASP A 348 25.84 36.26 7.52
N TYR A 349 25.31 35.29 6.78
CA TYR A 349 24.89 35.42 5.38
C TYR A 349 23.41 35.06 5.24
N THR A 350 22.70 35.77 4.38
CA THR A 350 21.39 35.35 3.87
C THR A 350 21.61 34.41 2.69
N VAL A 351 21.08 33.20 2.78
CA VAL A 351 21.10 32.20 1.72
C VAL A 351 19.76 32.21 1.00
N SER A 352 19.80 32.46 -0.30
CA SER A 352 18.65 32.49 -1.19
C SER A 352 18.73 31.32 -2.17
N LEU A 353 17.73 30.46 -2.17
CA LEU A 353 17.58 29.38 -3.13
C LEU A 353 16.54 29.75 -4.18
N MET A 354 16.93 29.78 -5.45
CA MET A 354 16.08 30.18 -6.57
C MET A 354 15.78 29.01 -7.51
N LYS A 355 14.51 28.82 -7.85
CA LYS A 355 14.05 27.84 -8.85
C LYS A 355 12.94 28.49 -9.68
N GLY A 356 13.27 28.97 -10.87
CA GLY A 356 12.31 29.68 -11.72
C GLY A 356 11.86 31.00 -11.07
N SER A 357 10.58 31.09 -10.69
CA SER A 357 10.00 32.25 -10.00
C SER A 357 9.90 32.08 -8.47
N THR A 358 10.31 30.93 -7.94
CA THR A 358 10.26 30.62 -6.51
C THR A 358 11.60 30.92 -5.87
N THR A 359 11.58 31.69 -4.78
CA THR A 359 12.76 32.01 -3.96
C THR A 359 12.48 31.63 -2.52
N VAL A 360 13.44 30.94 -1.88
CA VAL A 360 13.41 30.60 -0.46
C VAL A 360 14.64 31.21 0.21
N ASP A 361 14.42 32.07 1.19
CA ASP A 361 15.47 32.80 1.89
C ASP A 361 15.59 32.33 3.34
N ALA A 362 16.83 32.21 3.83
CA ALA A 362 17.08 31.96 5.24
C ALA A 362 18.42 32.58 5.67
N GLU A 363 18.46 33.11 6.89
CA GLU A 363 19.67 33.69 7.46
C GLU A 363 20.49 32.62 8.18
N SER A 364 21.80 32.58 7.92
CA SER A 364 22.70 31.71 8.65
C SER A 364 22.87 32.20 10.08
N SER A 365 22.90 31.25 11.02
CA SER A 365 23.34 31.54 12.39
C SER A 365 24.86 31.79 12.43
N SER A 366 25.36 32.35 13.54
CA SER A 366 26.77 32.66 13.80
C SER A 366 27.75 31.46 13.76
N ASN A 367 27.25 30.27 13.38
CA ASN A 367 28.00 29.03 13.20
C ASN A 367 28.11 28.61 11.72
N GLY A 368 27.68 29.45 10.76
CA GLY A 368 27.77 29.16 9.33
C GLY A 368 26.82 28.05 8.88
N GLU A 369 25.74 27.79 9.62
CA GLU A 369 24.73 26.81 9.25
C GLU A 369 23.36 27.49 9.18
N VAL A 370 22.60 27.13 8.14
CA VAL A 370 21.23 27.57 7.92
C VAL A 370 20.35 26.37 7.61
N THR A 371 19.14 26.34 8.15
CA THR A 371 18.14 25.33 7.82
C THR A 371 16.97 26.02 7.12
N LEU A 372 16.58 25.49 5.97
CA LEU A 372 15.47 26.00 5.18
C LEU A 372 14.62 24.84 4.67
N THR A 373 13.34 25.11 4.43
CA THR A 373 12.40 24.15 3.87
C THR A 373 12.13 24.56 2.42
N ALA A 374 12.48 23.69 1.47
CA ALA A 374 12.32 23.95 0.04
C ALA A 374 11.72 22.74 -0.69
N GLU A 375 11.05 23.00 -1.81
CA GLU A 375 10.46 21.95 -2.65
C GLU A 375 11.54 21.05 -3.27
N ASP A 376 11.16 19.86 -3.72
CA ASP A 376 12.03 18.98 -4.49
C ASP A 376 12.54 19.65 -5.76
N GLY A 377 13.85 19.60 -6.00
CA GLY A 377 14.44 20.06 -7.24
C GLY A 377 15.79 20.74 -7.10
N VAL A 378 16.28 21.25 -8.22
CA VAL A 378 17.56 21.94 -8.33
C VAL A 378 17.34 23.44 -8.18
N TYR A 379 18.12 24.05 -7.28
CA TYR A 379 18.08 25.47 -6.98
C TYR A 379 19.41 26.14 -7.30
N ASP A 380 19.34 27.35 -7.83
CA ASP A 380 20.46 28.28 -7.91
C ASP A 380 20.67 28.92 -6.53
N ILE A 381 21.93 29.09 -6.13
CA ILE A 381 22.28 29.68 -4.83
C ILE A 381 22.75 31.11 -5.02
N GLU A 382 22.15 32.02 -4.25
CA GLU A 382 22.64 33.38 -4.07
C GLU A 382 22.93 33.63 -2.59
N LEU A 383 24.07 34.26 -2.29
CA LEU A 383 24.48 34.62 -0.94
C LEU A 383 24.59 36.13 -0.83
N THR A 384 23.90 36.70 0.15
CA THR A 384 24.00 38.13 0.47
C THR A 384 24.57 38.28 1.88
N GLY A 385 25.66 39.04 2.01
CA GLY A 385 26.31 39.28 3.31
C GLY A 385 27.57 40.14 3.17
N GLU A 386 28.13 40.54 4.30
CA GLU A 386 29.43 41.22 4.38
C GLU A 386 30.46 40.34 5.11
N PRO A 387 31.63 40.05 4.51
CA PRO A 387 32.11 40.51 3.20
C PRO A 387 31.35 39.89 2.02
N THR A 388 31.31 40.57 0.87
CA THR A 388 30.59 40.08 -0.31
C THR A 388 31.24 38.81 -0.86
N ALA A 389 30.43 37.77 -1.07
CA ALA A 389 30.88 36.54 -1.70
C ALA A 389 31.18 36.80 -3.18
N THR A 390 32.39 36.49 -3.63
CA THR A 390 32.80 36.60 -5.04
C THR A 390 32.54 35.32 -5.83
N LYS A 391 32.44 34.18 -5.16
CA LYS A 391 32.06 32.90 -5.77
C LYS A 391 31.45 31.96 -4.74
N VAL A 392 30.56 31.10 -5.21
CA VAL A 392 29.91 30.06 -4.41
C VAL A 392 30.03 28.72 -5.14
N GLU A 393 30.45 27.66 -4.43
CA GLU A 393 30.56 26.30 -4.98
C GLU A 393 29.93 25.26 -4.06
N PRO A 394 29.00 24.42 -4.53
CA PRO A 394 28.44 24.40 -5.89
C PRO A 394 27.48 25.59 -6.13
N ALA A 395 27.35 26.01 -7.39
CA ALA A 395 26.40 27.07 -7.78
C ALA A 395 24.93 26.61 -7.76
N HIS A 396 24.72 25.29 -7.80
CA HIS A 396 23.41 24.66 -7.76
C HIS A 396 23.36 23.56 -6.70
N ILE A 397 22.24 23.43 -6.01
CA ILE A 397 21.99 22.31 -5.08
C ILE A 397 20.71 21.58 -5.43
N LEU A 398 20.74 20.25 -5.30
CA LEU A 398 19.57 19.40 -5.38
C LEU A 398 19.00 19.18 -3.98
N ILE A 399 17.73 19.52 -3.80
CA ILE A 399 16.91 19.20 -2.62
C ILE A 399 16.03 18.01 -3.01
N ASP A 400 16.26 16.83 -2.43
CA ASP A 400 15.62 15.57 -2.82
C ASP A 400 15.22 14.66 -1.63
N GLY A 401 15.30 15.19 -0.40
CA GLY A 401 15.02 14.45 0.83
C GLY A 401 16.03 13.34 1.18
N ALA A 402 16.92 12.95 0.28
CA ALA A 402 17.94 11.91 0.49
C ALA A 402 19.14 12.42 1.29
N SER A 403 19.45 13.72 1.21
CA SER A 403 20.55 14.35 1.94
C SER A 403 20.08 15.63 2.63
N LYS A 404 19.87 15.53 3.96
CA LYS A 404 19.44 16.66 4.79
C LYS A 404 20.49 17.75 4.97
N THR A 405 21.76 17.48 4.63
CA THR A 405 22.85 18.45 4.79
C THR A 405 23.58 18.65 3.47
N LYS A 406 23.76 19.91 3.07
CA LYS A 406 24.52 20.32 1.89
C LYS A 406 25.63 21.28 2.33
N THR A 407 26.83 21.14 1.79
CA THR A 407 27.95 22.04 2.10
C THR A 407 28.23 22.93 0.91
N ILE A 408 28.40 24.21 1.18
CA ILE A 408 28.68 25.26 0.20
C ILE A 408 29.97 25.97 0.61
N THR A 409 30.91 26.01 -0.31
CA THR A 409 32.15 26.77 -0.17
C THR A 409 31.93 28.19 -0.68
N VAL A 410 32.22 29.16 0.17
CA VAL A 410 32.12 30.59 -0.12
C VAL A 410 33.51 31.16 -0.30
N TYR A 411 33.71 31.83 -1.42
CA TYR A 411 34.93 32.59 -1.71
C TYR A 411 34.62 34.06 -1.48
N THR A 412 35.43 34.71 -0.66
CA THR A 412 35.37 36.14 -0.37
C THR A 412 36.69 36.77 -0.80
N ASP A 413 36.67 38.04 -1.20
CA ASP A 413 37.89 38.80 -1.54
C ASP A 413 38.73 39.19 -0.33
#